data_AF-A0A622HDI3-F1
#
_entry.id   AF-A0A622HDI3-F1
#
_cell.length_a   1.000
_cell.length_b   1.000
_cell.length_c   1.000
_cell.angle_alpha   90.00
_cell.angle_beta   90.00
_cell.angle_gamma   90.00
#
_symmetry.space_group_name_H-M   'P 1'
#
loop_
_entity.id
_entity.type
_entity.pdbx_description
1 polymer ?
#
loop_
_entity_poly.entity_id
_entity_poly.type
_entity_poly.pdbx_seq_one_letter_code
_entity_poly.pdbx_strand_id
1 'polypeptide(L)'
;MRNKKAPQTVSARHDAREHLSIEAYHKLNRASAVSRFVGGDLIHRELSGLHQLYIPHIFSYLNEDIDFVLNELKAKGLCRDFLAQQKD
;
A
#
# COMPACT_ATOMS: atom_id res chain seq x y z
N MET A 1 7.78 -11.71 -51.78
CA MET A 1 8.33 -10.98 -50.61
C MET A 1 7.22 -10.17 -49.95
N ARG A 2 6.76 -10.57 -48.75
CA ARG A 2 6.07 -9.65 -47.81
C ARG A 2 6.15 -10.25 -46.40
N ASN A 3 7.22 -9.90 -45.70
CA ASN A 3 7.49 -10.35 -44.34
C ASN A 3 6.59 -9.54 -43.39
N LYS A 4 5.51 -10.13 -42.85
CA LYS A 4 4.69 -9.48 -41.83
C LYS A 4 5.41 -9.58 -40.49
N LYS A 5 6.05 -8.49 -40.04
CA LYS A 5 6.57 -8.39 -38.67
C LYS A 5 5.38 -8.42 -37.71
N ALA A 6 5.36 -9.44 -36.84
CA ALA A 6 4.44 -9.50 -35.72
C ALA A 6 4.64 -8.28 -34.79
N PRO A 7 3.60 -7.80 -34.10
CA PRO A 7 3.78 -6.81 -33.05
C PRO A 7 4.60 -7.47 -31.96
N GLN A 8 5.83 -7.00 -31.75
CA GLN A 8 6.59 -7.34 -30.56
C GLN A 8 5.83 -6.71 -29.40
N THR A 9 5.02 -7.51 -28.70
CA THR A 9 4.62 -7.20 -27.35
C THR A 9 5.91 -7.01 -26.57
N VAL A 10 6.23 -5.75 -26.27
CA VAL A 10 7.25 -5.38 -25.30
C VAL A 10 6.75 -5.93 -23.99
N SER A 11 7.07 -7.20 -23.72
CA SER A 11 7.01 -7.76 -22.40
C SER A 11 8.01 -6.95 -21.61
N ALA A 12 7.50 -5.93 -20.90
CA ALA A 12 8.24 -5.26 -19.87
C ALA A 12 8.79 -6.37 -18.98
N ARG A 13 10.08 -6.64 -19.13
CA ARG A 13 10.84 -7.41 -18.16
C ARG A 13 10.80 -6.57 -16.89
N HIS A 14 9.71 -6.67 -16.14
CA HIS A 14 9.71 -6.26 -14.74
C HIS A 14 10.76 -7.14 -14.10
N ASP A 15 11.94 -6.57 -13.87
CA ASP A 15 12.97 -7.23 -13.10
C ASP A 15 12.33 -7.71 -11.80
N ALA A 16 12.37 -9.03 -11.63
CA ALA A 16 11.73 -9.76 -10.55
C ALA A 16 12.40 -9.53 -9.18
N ARG A 17 12.76 -8.28 -8.83
CA ARG A 17 13.64 -7.99 -7.67
C ARG A 17 13.29 -6.78 -6.82
N GLU A 18 12.23 -6.04 -7.09
CA GLU A 18 11.82 -4.96 -6.19
C GLU A 18 10.78 -5.44 -5.18
N HIS A 19 11.25 -6.25 -4.24
CA HIS A 19 10.47 -6.56 -3.05
C HIS A 19 10.49 -5.38 -2.07
N LEU A 20 9.44 -5.29 -1.24
CA LEU A 20 9.47 -4.48 -0.03
C LEU A 20 10.65 -4.90 0.84
N SER A 21 11.24 -3.93 1.54
CA SER A 21 12.13 -4.18 2.65
C SER A 21 11.42 -5.03 3.70
N ILE A 22 12.20 -5.77 4.48
CA ILE A 22 11.66 -6.54 5.60
C ILE A 22 10.89 -5.64 6.57
N GLU A 23 11.34 -4.40 6.75
CA GLU A 23 10.68 -3.40 7.57
C GLU A 23 9.33 -2.99 6.99
N ALA A 24 9.26 -2.60 5.71
CA ALA A 24 7.99 -2.26 5.07
C ALA A 24 7.03 -3.45 5.03
N TYR A 25 7.53 -4.68 4.83
CA TYR A 25 6.72 -5.89 4.92
C TYR A 25 6.09 -6.05 6.33
N HIS A 26 6.87 -5.88 7.39
CA HIS A 26 6.34 -5.95 8.76
C HIS A 26 5.36 -4.83 9.08
N LYS A 27 5.64 -3.60 8.65
CA LYS A 27 4.75 -2.44 8.82
C LYS A 27 3.43 -2.63 8.07
N LEU A 28 3.48 -3.12 6.83
CA LEU A 28 2.29 -3.44 6.05
C LEU A 28 1.44 -4.52 6.72
N ASN A 29 2.08 -5.59 7.22
CA ASN A 29 1.36 -6.65 7.93
C ASN A 29 0.74 -6.14 9.23
N ARG A 30 1.47 -5.31 9.98
CA ARG A 30 0.96 -4.71 11.21
C ARG A 30 -0.21 -3.78 10.93
N ALA A 31 -0.08 -2.87 9.97
CA ALA A 31 -1.16 -1.98 9.54
C ALA A 31 -2.41 -2.77 9.12
N SER A 32 -2.22 -3.84 8.33
CA SER A 32 -3.30 -4.74 7.92
C SER A 32 -4.00 -5.43 9.11
N ALA A 33 -3.24 -5.99 10.04
CA ALA A 33 -3.79 -6.66 11.22
C ALA A 33 -4.53 -5.70 12.15
N VAL A 34 -3.93 -4.55 12.46
CA VAL A 34 -4.51 -3.53 13.34
C VAL A 34 -5.76 -2.92 12.69
N SER A 35 -5.74 -2.64 11.38
CA SER A 35 -6.92 -2.06 10.70
C SER A 35 -8.12 -3.01 10.73
N ARG A 36 -7.90 -4.33 10.56
CA ARG A 36 -8.98 -5.32 10.66
C ARG A 36 -9.55 -5.39 12.08
N PHE A 37 -8.67 -5.40 13.08
CA PHE A 37 -9.10 -5.44 14.48
C PHE A 37 -9.90 -4.19 14.85
N VAL A 38 -9.34 -3.01 14.58
CA VAL A 38 -9.97 -1.71 14.90
C VAL A 38 -11.25 -1.52 14.11
N GLY A 39 -11.27 -1.90 12.83
CA GLY A 39 -12.48 -1.86 12.02
C GLY A 39 -13.60 -2.72 12.61
N GLY A 40 -13.29 -3.94 13.05
CA GLY A 40 -14.26 -4.81 13.73
C GLY A 40 -14.74 -4.22 15.07
N ASP A 41 -13.82 -3.70 15.88
CA ASP A 41 -14.16 -3.05 17.15
C ASP A 41 -15.09 -1.84 16.94
N LEU A 42 -14.74 -0.95 16.00
CA LEU A 42 -15.53 0.26 15.71
C LEU A 42 -16.94 -0.02 15.22
N ILE A 43 -17.19 -1.14 14.52
CA ILE A 43 -18.52 -1.51 14.01
C ILE A 43 -19.44 -1.96 15.16
N HIS A 44 -18.90 -2.59 16.20
CA HIS A 44 -19.70 -3.29 17.21
C HIS A 44 -19.73 -2.60 18.58
N ARG A 45 -18.94 -1.55 18.78
CA ARG A 45 -18.71 -0.95 20.10
C ARG A 45 -19.69 0.17 20.42
N GLU A 46 -20.11 0.23 21.69
CA GLU A 46 -20.85 1.37 22.22
C GLU A 46 -19.98 2.63 22.28
N LEU A 47 -20.55 3.76 21.85
CA LEU A 47 -19.90 5.06 21.86
C LEU A 47 -19.72 5.58 23.30
N SER A 48 -18.63 5.20 23.95
CA SER A 48 -18.20 5.66 25.29
C SER A 48 -16.97 6.57 25.25
N GLY A 49 -16.87 7.61 26.08
CA GLY A 49 -15.78 8.61 25.98
C GLY A 49 -14.33 8.08 25.90
N LEU A 50 -14.06 6.87 26.40
CA LEU A 50 -12.73 6.24 26.37
C LEU A 50 -12.16 6.06 24.94
N HIS A 51 -13.00 5.80 23.91
CA HIS A 51 -12.50 5.61 22.54
C HIS A 51 -11.89 6.89 21.96
N GLN A 52 -12.36 8.06 22.37
CA GLN A 52 -11.83 9.34 21.90
C GLN A 52 -10.37 9.54 22.31
N LEU A 53 -9.93 8.87 23.39
CA LEU A 53 -8.58 9.01 23.91
C LEU A 53 -7.55 8.19 23.13
N TYR A 54 -7.91 7.02 22.58
CA TYR A 54 -6.92 6.11 21.97
C TYR A 54 -7.09 5.91 20.47
N ILE A 55 -8.30 6.08 19.90
CA ILE A 55 -8.53 5.90 18.46
C ILE A 55 -7.66 6.84 17.61
N PRO A 56 -7.49 8.13 17.95
CA PRO A 56 -6.60 9.01 17.20
C PRO A 56 -5.14 8.52 17.18
N HIS A 57 -4.66 7.94 18.29
CA HIS A 57 -3.31 7.38 18.36
C HIS A 57 -3.16 6.14 17.50
N ILE A 58 -4.15 5.24 17.50
CA ILE A 58 -4.14 4.06 16.63
C ILE A 58 -4.13 4.47 15.15
N PHE A 59 -4.95 5.46 14.77
CA PHE A 59 -4.98 5.96 13.40
C PHE A 59 -3.69 6.66 12.99
N SER A 60 -3.05 7.39 13.91
CA SER A 60 -1.74 7.99 13.67
C SER A 60 -0.69 6.91 13.37
N TYR A 61 -0.69 5.83 14.16
CA TYR A 61 0.23 4.71 13.97
C TYR A 61 0.00 3.95 12.65
N LEU A 62 -1.27 3.72 12.30
CA LEU A 62 -1.63 3.15 11.00
C LEU A 62 -1.15 4.04 9.85
N ASN A 63 -1.34 5.34 9.96
CA ASN A 63 -0.91 6.30 8.96
C ASN A 63 0.61 6.30 8.77
N GLU A 64 1.38 6.31 9.87
CA GLU A 64 2.85 6.25 9.82
C GLU A 64 3.35 4.98 9.11
N ASP A 65 2.77 3.82 9.42
CA ASP A 65 3.15 2.55 8.79
C ASP A 65 2.78 2.50 7.31
N ILE A 66 1.59 2.98 6.95
CA ILE A 66 1.14 3.03 5.56
C ILE A 66 1.99 4.01 4.76
N ASP A 67 2.27 5.19 5.30
CA ASP A 67 3.09 6.21 4.63
C ASP A 67 4.51 5.72 4.40
N PHE A 68 5.11 5.05 5.39
CA PHE A 68 6.42 4.40 5.22
C PHE A 68 6.42 3.43 4.03
N VAL A 69 5.44 2.53 3.97
CA VAL A 69 5.32 1.54 2.89
C VAL A 69 5.11 2.22 1.55
N LEU A 70 4.21 3.20 1.48
CA LEU A 70 3.93 3.95 0.25
C LEU A 70 5.15 4.71 -0.26
N ASN A 71 5.91 5.35 0.63
CA ASN A 71 7.13 6.05 0.25
C ASN A 71 8.19 5.09 -0.29
N GLU A 72 8.33 3.90 0.30
CA GLU A 72 9.22 2.88 -0.25
C GLU A 72 8.78 2.37 -1.63
N LEU A 73 7.48 2.10 -1.80
CA LEU A 73 6.92 1.68 -3.10
C LEU A 73 7.14 2.75 -4.19
N LYS A 74 6.94 4.03 -3.85
CA LYS A 74 7.21 5.17 -4.74
C LYS A 74 8.69 5.26 -5.10
N ALA A 75 9.59 5.15 -4.11
CA ALA A 75 11.03 5.22 -4.31
C ALA A 75 11.56 4.12 -5.22
N LYS A 76 11.00 2.92 -5.12
CA LYS A 76 11.27 1.79 -6.03
C LYS A 76 10.66 1.99 -7.42
N GLY A 77 9.64 2.84 -7.54
CA GLY A 77 8.95 3.07 -8.81
C GLY A 77 7.83 2.06 -9.07
N LEU A 78 7.41 1.33 -8.04
CA LEU A 78 6.28 0.39 -8.09
C LEU A 78 4.92 1.10 -8.20
N CYS A 79 4.87 2.41 -7.90
CA CYS A 79 3.67 3.24 -8.03
C CYS A 79 3.55 3.98 -9.37
N ARG A 80 4.47 3.77 -10.33
CA ARG A 80 4.56 4.60 -11.56
C ARG A 80 3.25 4.61 -12.37
N ASP A 81 2.64 3.44 -12.57
CA ASP A 81 1.43 3.32 -13.38
C ASP A 81 0.22 3.98 -12.71
N PHE A 82 0.11 3.89 -11.38
CA PHE A 82 -0.93 4.55 -10.60
C PHE A 82 -0.77 6.08 -10.59
N LEU A 83 0.47 6.57 -10.47
CA LEU A 83 0.75 8.01 -10.46
C LEU A 83 0.57 8.65 -11.84
N ALA A 84 0.80 7.91 -12.92
CA ALA A 84 0.57 8.38 -14.28
C ALA A 84 -0.92 8.70 -14.55
N GLN A 85 -1.85 8.01 -13.89
CA GLN A 85 -3.30 8.21 -14.04
C GLN A 85 -3.82 9.51 -13.40
N GLN A 86 -3.04 10.22 -12.57
CA GLN A 86 -3.45 11.48 -11.96
C GLN A 86 -3.19 12.73 -12.83
N LYS A 87 -2.65 12.56 -14.04
CA LYS A 87 -2.25 13.68 -14.92
C LYS A 87 -3.26 14.04 -16.01
N ASP A 88 -4.43 13.41 -16.01
CA ASP A 88 -5.58 13.75 -16.86
C ASP A 88 -6.70 14.37 -16.00
#